data_AF-A0A7L2S2S7-F1
#
_entry.id   AF-A0A7L2S2S7-F1
#
_cell.length_a   1.000
_cell.length_b   1.000
_cell.length_c   1.000
_cell.angle_alpha   90.00
_cell.angle_beta   90.00
_cell.angle_gamma   90.00
#
_symmetry.space_group_name_H-M   'P 1'
#
loop_
_entity.id
_entity.type
_entity.pdbx_description
1 polymer ?
#
loop_
_entity_poly.entity_id
_entity_poly.type
_entity_poly.pdbx_seq_one_letter_code
_entity_poly.pdbx_strand_id
1 'polypeptide(L)'
;QFGAEFRRFSLDRYKPGKFEDFYKLILHIHHIANLEVMIGYADVHGDLLPINNDDNFFKAVSSAHPLLRVFIQRQDEVDYSNFGTNTLSRKKKALVTLRNDNLRRRPHINISMPHDFRPVSSIIDVDILPETHRRVRLYRHGCEKPLGFYIRDGTSVRVTPHGLEKVPGIFISRMVPGGLAEST
;
A
#
# COMPACT_ATOMS: atom_id res chain seq x y z
N GLN A 1 -17.56 26.25 -10.48
CA GLN A 1 -18.39 25.10 -10.08
C GLN A 1 -17.57 23.85 -10.35
N PHE A 2 -17.17 23.12 -9.32
CA PHE A 2 -16.40 21.87 -9.49
C PHE A 2 -17.33 20.79 -10.06
N GLY A 3 -16.89 20.12 -11.12
CA GLY A 3 -17.69 19.19 -11.93
C GLY A 3 -16.76 18.38 -12.85
N ALA A 4 -17.17 18.11 -14.09
CA ALA A 4 -16.31 17.46 -15.07
C ALA A 4 -15.40 18.50 -15.77
N GLU A 5 -14.25 18.81 -15.18
CA GLU A 5 -13.20 19.62 -15.81
C GLU A 5 -11.89 18.86 -15.95
N PHE A 6 -11.09 19.23 -16.95
CA PHE A 6 -9.76 18.67 -17.19
C PHE A 6 -8.74 19.81 -17.21
N ARG A 7 -7.67 19.66 -16.43
CA ARG A 7 -6.53 20.58 -16.42
C ARG A 7 -5.25 19.81 -16.66
N ARG A 8 -4.33 20.41 -17.41
CA ARG A 8 -3.02 19.83 -17.70
C ARG A 8 -1.96 20.84 -17.29
N PHE A 9 -1.04 20.40 -16.44
CA PHE A 9 0.10 21.17 -15.98
C PHE A 9 1.33 20.25 -15.94
N SER A 10 2.50 20.85 -15.78
CA SER A 10 3.79 20.14 -15.78
C SER A 10 4.47 20.30 -14.43
N LEU A 11 5.16 19.25 -14.00
CA LEU A 11 6.00 19.21 -12.81
C LEU A 11 7.34 18.55 -13.15
N ASP A 12 8.39 18.89 -12.39
CA ASP A 12 9.66 18.18 -12.49
C ASP A 12 9.52 16.77 -11.93
N ARG A 13 9.68 15.77 -12.80
CA ARG A 13 9.61 14.35 -12.44
C ARG A 13 10.73 13.92 -11.50
N TYR A 14 11.90 14.54 -11.59
CA TYR A 14 13.08 14.14 -10.81
C TYR A 14 13.10 14.77 -9.42
N LYS A 15 12.30 15.81 -9.22
CA LYS A 15 12.14 16.51 -7.93
C LYS A 15 10.66 16.84 -7.69
N PRO A 16 9.79 15.83 -7.51
CA PRO A 16 8.35 16.05 -7.42
C PRO A 16 7.90 16.75 -6.14
N GLY A 17 8.76 16.81 -5.11
CA GLY A 17 8.44 17.41 -3.81
C GLY A 17 7.65 16.46 -2.89
N LYS A 18 6.95 17.02 -1.90
CA LYS A 18 6.10 16.26 -0.99
C LYS A 18 4.66 16.19 -1.49
N PHE A 19 3.93 15.18 -1.05
CA PHE A 19 2.51 15.02 -1.35
C PHE A 19 1.69 16.25 -0.92
N GLU A 20 2.01 16.83 0.24
CA GLU A 20 1.29 17.99 0.77
C GLU A 20 1.37 19.22 -0.16
N ASP A 21 2.54 19.44 -0.77
CA ASP A 21 2.73 20.54 -1.73
C ASP A 21 1.96 20.28 -3.01
N PHE A 22 1.98 19.03 -3.48
CA PHE A 22 1.19 18.59 -4.63
C PHE A 22 -0.31 18.72 -4.39
N TYR A 23 -0.78 18.37 -3.18
CA TYR A 23 -2.18 18.50 -2.78
C TYR A 23 -2.63 19.96 -2.85
N LYS A 24 -1.86 20.88 -2.25
CA LYS A 24 -2.12 22.33 -2.31
C LYS A 24 -2.10 22.86 -3.74
N LEU A 25 -1.16 22.39 -4.57
CA LEU A 25 -1.09 22.76 -5.98
C LEU A 25 -2.36 22.35 -6.73
N ILE A 26 -2.86 21.13 -6.52
CA ILE A 26 -4.10 20.65 -7.12
C ILE A 26 -5.28 21.53 -6.70
N LEU A 27 -5.41 21.83 -5.40
CA LEU A 27 -6.47 22.70 -4.90
C LEU A 27 -6.43 24.10 -5.53
N HIS A 28 -5.22 24.66 -5.67
CA HIS A 28 -5.01 25.97 -6.29
C HIS A 28 -5.37 25.97 -7.77
N ILE A 29 -4.87 24.98 -8.52
CA ILE A 29 -5.11 24.85 -9.97
C ILE A 29 -6.59 24.67 -10.27
N HIS A 30 -7.33 23.94 -9.45
CA HIS A 30 -8.76 23.67 -9.65
C HIS A 30 -9.68 24.71 -8.96
N HIS A 31 -9.11 25.73 -8.29
CA HIS A 31 -9.87 26.75 -7.55
C HIS A 31 -10.85 26.16 -6.51
N ILE A 32 -10.41 25.13 -5.79
CA ILE A 32 -11.21 24.36 -4.81
C ILE A 32 -10.57 24.36 -3.42
N ALA A 33 -9.88 25.44 -3.06
CA ALA A 33 -9.12 25.56 -1.80
C ALA A 33 -9.91 25.26 -0.50
N ASN A 34 -11.25 25.33 -0.54
CA ASN A 34 -12.12 25.10 0.62
C ASN A 34 -12.77 23.71 0.64
N LEU A 35 -12.39 22.80 -0.27
CA LEU A 35 -12.97 21.46 -0.38
C LEU A 35 -11.95 20.39 0.00
N GLU A 36 -12.37 19.44 0.83
CA GLU A 36 -11.63 18.20 1.04
C GLU A 36 -11.81 17.31 -0.19
N VAL A 37 -10.70 17.02 -0.86
CA VAL A 37 -10.66 16.14 -2.04
C VAL A 37 -9.76 14.95 -1.81
N MET A 38 -10.13 13.86 -2.45
CA MET A 38 -9.30 12.68 -2.58
C MET A 38 -8.67 12.66 -3.97
N ILE A 39 -7.38 12.32 -4.02
CA ILE A 39 -6.57 12.26 -5.22
C ILE A 39 -6.24 10.79 -5.51
N GLY A 40 -6.56 10.33 -6.73
CA GLY A 40 -6.17 9.02 -7.23
C GLY A 40 -5.41 9.10 -8.54
N TYR A 41 -4.65 8.06 -8.90
CA TYR A 41 -3.99 7.94 -10.19
C TYR A 41 -4.24 6.58 -10.83
N ALA A 42 -4.19 6.54 -12.15
CA ALA A 42 -4.19 5.28 -12.90
C ALA A 42 -2.76 4.78 -13.09
N ASP A 43 -2.46 3.59 -12.59
CA ASP A 43 -1.17 2.95 -12.83
C ASP A 43 -1.06 2.37 -14.25
N VAL A 44 0.12 1.86 -14.61
CA VAL A 44 0.40 1.23 -15.92
C VAL A 44 -0.54 0.07 -16.27
N HIS A 45 -1.12 -0.58 -15.27
CA HIS A 45 -2.11 -1.65 -15.42
C HIS A 45 -3.56 -1.14 -15.57
N GLY A 46 -3.78 0.17 -15.40
CA GLY A 46 -5.08 0.82 -15.48
C GLY A 46 -5.88 0.78 -14.17
N ASP A 47 -5.28 0.33 -13.07
CA ASP A 47 -5.88 0.35 -11.73
C ASP A 47 -5.86 1.75 -11.14
N LEU A 48 -7.00 2.15 -10.55
CA LEU A 48 -7.12 3.40 -9.84
C LEU A 48 -6.61 3.24 -8.40
N LEU A 49 -5.49 3.91 -8.09
CA LEU A 49 -4.79 3.86 -6.81
C LEU A 49 -4.78 5.23 -6.12
N PRO A 50 -4.89 5.32 -4.79
CA PRO A 50 -4.91 6.60 -4.09
C PRO A 50 -3.50 7.21 -4.00
N ILE A 51 -3.43 8.54 -4.08
CA ILE A 51 -2.26 9.34 -3.69
C ILE A 51 -2.60 10.04 -2.37
N ASN A 52 -2.10 9.50 -1.25
CA ASN A 52 -2.42 9.99 0.10
C ASN A 52 -1.20 10.12 1.02
N ASN A 53 0.01 9.87 0.51
CA ASN A 53 1.28 10.02 1.23
C ASN A 53 2.44 10.24 0.24
N ASP A 54 3.63 10.54 0.76
CA ASP A 54 4.82 10.84 -0.03
C ASP A 54 5.27 9.63 -0.89
N ASP A 55 5.18 8.41 -0.37
CA ASP A 55 5.60 7.19 -1.08
C ASP A 55 4.69 6.88 -2.28
N ASN A 56 3.38 6.99 -2.10
CA ASN A 56 2.38 6.81 -3.15
C ASN A 56 2.51 7.90 -4.21
N PHE A 57 2.78 9.14 -3.80
CA PHE A 57 3.05 10.23 -4.72
C PHE A 57 4.31 9.98 -5.54
N PHE A 58 5.41 9.60 -4.90
CA PHE A 58 6.65 9.26 -5.59
C PHE A 58 6.45 8.09 -6.57
N LYS A 59 5.71 7.05 -6.17
CA LYS A 59 5.38 5.91 -7.02
C LYS A 59 4.54 6.32 -8.22
N ALA A 60 3.50 7.12 -8.03
CA ALA A 60 2.64 7.63 -9.10
C ALA A 60 3.44 8.42 -10.15
N VAL A 61 4.31 9.33 -9.70
CA VAL A 61 5.19 10.10 -10.59
C VAL A 61 6.21 9.21 -11.31
N SER A 62 6.75 8.22 -10.59
CA SER A 62 7.78 7.31 -11.12
C SER A 62 7.22 6.30 -12.12
N SER A 63 5.98 5.82 -11.96
CA SER A 63 5.35 4.86 -12.88
C SER A 63 4.66 5.52 -14.08
N ALA A 64 4.50 6.85 -14.06
CA ALA A 64 3.84 7.59 -15.13
C ALA A 64 4.53 7.41 -16.50
N HIS A 65 3.76 6.93 -17.48
CA HIS A 65 4.21 6.80 -18.86
C HIS A 65 3.01 6.90 -19.84
N PRO A 66 2.93 7.89 -20.75
CA PRO A 66 3.79 9.08 -20.86
C PRO A 66 3.39 10.23 -19.90
N LEU A 67 2.18 10.22 -19.34
CA LEU A 67 1.66 11.25 -18.44
C LEU A 67 1.02 10.62 -17.21
N LEU A 68 1.16 11.27 -16.06
CA LEU A 68 0.43 10.89 -14.85
C LEU A 68 -1.03 11.37 -14.99
N ARG A 69 -1.97 10.44 -15.05
CA ARG A 69 -3.40 10.75 -15.05
C ARG A 69 -3.92 10.73 -13.62
N VAL A 70 -4.35 11.89 -13.15
CA VAL A 70 -4.86 12.10 -11.80
C VAL A 70 -6.36 12.32 -11.84
N PHE A 71 -7.08 11.70 -10.91
CA PHE A 71 -8.50 11.84 -10.70
C PHE A 71 -8.73 12.52 -9.35
N ILE A 72 -9.57 13.55 -9.34
CA ILE A 72 -9.89 14.33 -8.15
C ILE A 72 -11.37 14.14 -7.89
N GLN A 73 -11.73 13.72 -6.67
CA GLN A 73 -13.12 13.58 -6.25
C GLN A 73 -13.31 14.25 -4.91
N ARG A 74 -14.48 14.86 -4.70
CA ARG A 74 -14.82 15.45 -3.40
C ARG A 74 -15.05 14.33 -2.39
N GLN A 75 -14.48 14.46 -1.20
CA GLN A 75 -14.46 13.38 -0.21
C GLN A 75 -15.86 12.90 0.21
N ASP A 76 -16.87 13.77 0.17
CA ASP A 76 -18.28 13.47 0.44
C ASP A 76 -18.98 12.65 -0.67
N GLU A 77 -18.40 12.59 -1.87
CA GLU A 77 -18.93 11.87 -3.03
C GLU A 77 -18.10 10.64 -3.42
N VAL A 78 -17.02 10.35 -2.70
CA VAL A 78 -16.13 9.24 -3.03
C VAL A 78 -16.80 7.91 -2.68
N ASP A 79 -17.11 7.13 -3.71
CA ASP A 79 -17.39 5.71 -3.56
C ASP A 79 -16.06 4.95 -3.50
N TYR A 80 -15.59 4.74 -2.26
CA TYR A 80 -14.32 4.08 -1.93
C TYR A 80 -14.22 2.64 -2.45
N SER A 81 -15.34 2.01 -2.83
CA SER A 81 -15.36 0.68 -3.44
C SER A 81 -14.70 0.64 -4.83
N ASN A 82 -14.49 1.80 -5.47
CA ASN A 82 -13.92 1.89 -6.82
C ASN A 82 -12.38 1.80 -6.86
N PHE A 83 -11.69 1.90 -5.73
CA PHE A 83 -10.22 1.83 -5.67
C PHE A 83 -9.74 0.38 -5.57
N GLY A 84 -8.77 -0.01 -6.41
CA GLY A 84 -8.19 -1.35 -6.45
C GLY A 84 -9.07 -2.47 -7.05
N THR A 85 -10.32 -2.20 -7.40
CA THR A 85 -11.24 -3.18 -8.04
C THR A 85 -11.64 -2.79 -9.46
N ASN A 86 -11.54 -1.52 -9.83
CA ASN A 86 -11.90 -1.03 -11.15
C ASN A 86 -10.65 -0.70 -11.98
N THR A 87 -10.40 -1.53 -12.98
CA THR A 87 -9.54 -1.17 -14.11
C THR A 87 -10.31 -0.20 -15.01
N LEU A 88 -9.69 0.91 -15.41
CA LEU A 88 -10.28 1.90 -16.32
C LEU A 88 -10.69 1.32 -17.70
N SER A 89 -10.23 0.10 -18.02
CA SER A 89 -10.57 -0.62 -19.24
C SER A 89 -11.97 -1.25 -19.23
N ARG A 90 -12.62 -1.39 -18.07
CA ARG A 90 -13.99 -1.93 -18.01
C ARG A 90 -15.00 -0.81 -18.25
N LYS A 91 -15.20 -0.46 -19.53
CA LYS A 91 -16.36 0.33 -20.00
C LYS A 91 -17.64 -0.24 -19.37
N LYS A 92 -18.16 0.40 -18.31
CA LYS A 92 -19.52 0.16 -17.84
C LYS A 92 -20.45 0.62 -18.98
N LYS A 93 -21.09 -0.33 -19.66
CA LYS A 93 -22.24 -0.02 -20.52
C LYS A 93 -23.28 0.66 -19.65
N ALA A 94 -23.53 1.94 -19.91
CA ALA A 94 -24.55 2.73 -19.27
C ALA A 94 -25.93 2.26 -19.76
N LEU A 95 -26.53 1.27 -19.10
CA LEU A 95 -27.97 1.01 -19.18
C LEU A 95 -28.45 0.07 -18.07
N VAL A 96 -28.54 0.55 -16.82
CA VAL A 96 -29.38 -0.12 -15.80
C VAL A 96 -30.10 0.95 -14.98
N THR A 97 -31.25 1.32 -15.52
CA THR A 97 -32.54 1.48 -14.82
C THR A 97 -32.57 2.14 -13.44
N LEU A 98 -33.23 3.30 -13.44
CA LEU A 98 -34.13 3.79 -12.40
C LEU A 98 -34.86 2.65 -11.69
N ARG A 99 -34.41 2.24 -10.49
CA ARG A 99 -35.24 1.50 -9.54
C ARG A 99 -35.06 2.10 -8.15
N ASN A 100 -36.11 2.80 -7.76
CA ASN A 100 -36.37 3.28 -6.42
C ASN A 100 -36.60 2.05 -5.53
N ASP A 101 -35.69 1.75 -4.61
CA ASP A 101 -35.87 0.66 -3.66
C ASP A 101 -35.62 1.13 -2.22
N ASN A 102 -36.73 1.31 -1.50
CA ASN A 102 -36.81 1.70 -0.09
C ASN A 102 -36.58 0.48 0.82
N LEU A 103 -35.49 -0.26 0.62
CA LEU A 103 -35.10 -1.37 1.47
C LEU A 103 -34.14 -0.88 2.55
N ARG A 104 -34.67 -0.75 3.78
CA ARG A 104 -33.98 -0.71 5.08
C ARG A 104 -32.45 -0.56 4.97
N ARG A 105 -31.98 0.68 4.84
CA ARG A 105 -30.55 0.98 4.88
C ARG A 105 -30.04 0.59 6.26
N ARG A 106 -29.40 -0.58 6.36
CA ARG A 106 -28.48 -0.86 7.46
C ARG A 106 -27.57 0.37 7.60
N PRO A 107 -27.23 0.82 8.82
CA PRO A 107 -26.30 1.93 8.97
C PRO A 107 -25.08 1.63 8.12
N HIS A 108 -24.87 2.46 7.09
CA HIS A 108 -23.74 2.31 6.20
C HIS A 108 -22.50 2.50 7.06
N ILE A 109 -21.80 1.40 7.34
CA ILE A 109 -20.51 1.45 8.01
C ILE A 109 -19.55 2.05 6.99
N ASN A 110 -19.22 3.32 7.20
CA ASN A 110 -18.26 4.03 6.37
C ASN A 110 -16.85 3.56 6.77
N ILE A 111 -16.37 2.51 6.11
CA ILE A 111 -14.98 2.05 6.21
C ILE A 111 -14.15 2.93 5.29
N SER A 112 -13.15 3.63 5.84
CA SER A 112 -12.24 4.46 5.06
C SER A 112 -11.31 3.60 4.18
N MET A 113 -10.64 4.22 3.21
CA MET A 113 -9.56 3.55 2.50
C MET A 113 -8.50 3.07 3.50
N PRO A 114 -7.78 1.98 3.21
CA PRO A 114 -6.58 1.69 3.97
C PRO A 114 -5.58 2.84 3.72
N HIS A 115 -5.05 3.38 4.81
CA HIS A 115 -4.03 4.42 4.80
C HIS A 115 -2.74 3.83 5.37
N ASP A 116 -1.60 4.46 5.09
CA ASP A 116 -0.30 4.08 5.67
C ASP A 116 0.14 2.64 5.36
N PHE A 117 0.11 2.26 4.07
CA PHE A 117 0.63 0.96 3.62
C PHE A 117 2.14 0.86 3.83
N ARG A 118 2.56 -0.07 4.68
CA ARG A 118 3.98 -0.34 4.93
C ARG A 118 4.26 -1.84 4.84
N PRO A 119 5.31 -2.27 4.12
CA PRO A 119 5.65 -3.69 4.04
C PRO A 119 6.08 -4.18 5.41
N VAL A 120 5.51 -5.29 5.91
CA VAL A 120 5.82 -5.80 7.27
C VAL A 120 6.91 -6.86 7.22
N SER A 121 6.80 -7.81 6.29
CA SER A 121 7.73 -8.91 6.13
C SER A 121 7.73 -9.49 4.71
N SER A 122 8.79 -10.24 4.36
CA SER A 122 8.84 -11.02 3.13
C SER A 122 9.75 -12.25 3.26
N ILE A 123 9.44 -13.29 2.49
CA ILE A 123 10.33 -14.44 2.28
C ILE A 123 11.14 -14.16 1.01
N ILE A 124 12.47 -14.30 1.10
CA ILE A 124 13.39 -14.02 -0.01
C ILE A 124 14.28 -15.22 -0.30
N ASP A 125 14.90 -15.22 -1.48
CA ASP A 125 15.91 -16.19 -1.89
C ASP A 125 15.45 -17.65 -1.86
N VAL A 126 14.14 -17.87 -2.04
CA VAL A 126 13.50 -19.21 -2.02
C VAL A 126 14.15 -20.15 -3.04
N ASP A 127 14.53 -19.63 -4.20
CA ASP A 127 15.05 -20.43 -5.32
C ASP A 127 16.52 -20.84 -5.17
N ILE A 128 17.26 -20.21 -4.25
CA ILE A 128 18.70 -20.43 -4.07
C ILE A 128 19.05 -21.04 -2.71
N LEU A 129 18.06 -21.19 -1.83
CA LEU A 129 18.22 -21.79 -0.51
C LEU A 129 17.80 -23.26 -0.52
N PRO A 130 18.41 -24.11 0.33
CA PRO A 130 17.88 -25.44 0.56
C PRO A 130 16.45 -25.38 1.07
N GLU A 131 15.61 -26.36 0.72
CA GLU A 131 14.19 -26.44 1.11
C GLU A 131 13.98 -26.35 2.63
N THR A 132 14.95 -26.83 3.42
CA THR A 132 14.90 -26.79 4.89
C THR A 132 15.20 -25.41 5.48
N HIS A 133 15.56 -24.41 4.66
CA HIS A 133 15.92 -23.07 5.08
C HIS A 133 14.91 -22.05 4.56
N ARG A 134 14.64 -21.05 5.39
CA ARG A 134 13.82 -19.90 5.00
C ARG A 134 14.56 -18.62 5.38
N ARG A 135 14.78 -17.74 4.41
CA ARG A 135 15.32 -16.40 4.66
C ARG A 135 14.16 -15.41 4.73
N VAL A 136 14.00 -14.80 5.90
CA VAL A 136 12.91 -13.89 6.21
C VAL A 136 13.46 -12.47 6.37
N ARG A 137 12.81 -11.49 5.75
CA ARG A 137 13.09 -10.07 5.91
C ARG A 137 11.97 -9.44 6.75
N LEU A 138 12.33 -8.77 7.84
CA LEU A 138 11.39 -8.04 8.70
C LEU A 138 11.65 -6.53 8.57
N TYR A 139 10.58 -5.76 8.40
CA TYR A 139 10.64 -4.29 8.28
C TYR A 139 10.13 -3.65 9.57
N ARG A 140 11.04 -3.04 10.35
CA ARG A 140 10.69 -2.32 11.59
C ARG A 140 10.24 -0.89 11.26
N HIS A 141 8.98 -0.57 11.54
CA HIS A 141 8.41 0.76 11.27
C HIS A 141 8.31 1.59 12.54
N GLY A 142 8.98 2.76 12.55
CA GLY A 142 8.67 3.94 13.38
C GLY A 142 8.55 3.77 14.89
N CYS A 143 8.87 2.60 15.43
CA CYS A 143 8.63 2.26 16.81
C CYS A 143 9.87 1.57 17.38
N GLU A 144 10.29 2.00 18.56
CA GLU A 144 11.34 1.35 19.35
C GLU A 144 10.98 -0.11 19.75
N LYS A 145 9.83 -0.65 19.32
CA LYS A 145 9.44 -2.05 19.52
C LYS A 145 10.50 -3.02 18.99
N PRO A 146 10.89 -4.03 19.78
CA PRO A 146 11.83 -5.06 19.35
C PRO A 146 11.21 -5.94 18.25
N LEU A 147 12.05 -6.73 17.56
CA LEU A 147 11.61 -7.66 16.52
C LEU A 147 10.59 -8.70 17.00
N GLY A 148 10.46 -8.90 18.32
CA GLY A 148 9.38 -9.69 18.90
C GLY A 148 9.69 -11.18 19.06
N PHE A 149 10.97 -11.55 19.16
CA PHE A 149 11.39 -12.90 19.51
C PHE A 149 12.69 -12.88 20.33
N TYR A 150 12.93 -13.95 21.07
CA TYR A 150 14.18 -14.16 21.81
C TYR A 150 14.94 -15.31 21.18
N ILE A 151 16.26 -15.24 21.26
CA ILE A 151 17.15 -16.32 20.89
C ILE A 151 17.78 -16.93 22.13
N ARG A 152 18.14 -18.20 22.04
CA ARG A 152 18.93 -18.91 23.05
C ARG A 152 20.00 -19.75 22.36
N ASP A 153 21.04 -20.03 23.12
CA ASP A 153 22.01 -21.04 22.74
C ASP A 153 21.40 -22.44 22.87
N GLY A 154 21.92 -23.35 22.06
CA GLY A 154 21.59 -24.77 22.08
C GLY A 154 22.63 -25.57 21.31
N THR A 155 22.34 -26.85 21.14
CA THR A 155 23.22 -27.77 20.42
C THR A 155 22.47 -28.35 19.23
N SER A 156 23.10 -28.32 18.06
CA SER A 156 22.62 -28.94 16.83
C SER A 156 23.51 -30.13 16.50
N VAL A 157 22.92 -31.23 16.05
CA VAL A 157 23.67 -32.37 15.55
C VAL A 157 23.84 -32.19 14.05
N ARG A 158 25.10 -32.18 13.57
CA ARG A 158 25.42 -32.04 12.14
C ARG A 158 26.29 -33.20 11.68
N VAL A 159 26.13 -33.54 10.42
CA VAL A 159 27.05 -34.44 9.72
C VAL A 159 28.24 -33.60 9.25
N THR A 160 29.42 -33.88 9.78
CA THR A 160 30.69 -33.28 9.40
C THR A 160 31.52 -34.33 8.64
N PRO A 161 32.63 -33.93 7.99
CA PRO A 161 33.56 -34.88 7.38
C PRO A 161 34.14 -35.91 8.36
N HIS A 162 34.11 -35.65 9.67
CA HIS A 162 34.61 -36.54 10.72
C HIS A 162 33.51 -37.37 11.40
N GLY A 163 32.26 -37.24 10.98
CA GLY A 163 31.12 -38.02 11.48
C GLY A 163 29.97 -37.16 12.00
N LEU A 164 29.23 -37.65 12.98
CA LEU A 164 28.13 -36.92 13.62
C LEU A 164 28.68 -36.11 14.80
N GLU A 165 28.58 -34.80 14.71
CA GLU A 165 29.07 -33.89 15.74
C GLU A 165 27.96 -33.04 16.34
N LYS A 166 28.07 -32.80 17.65
CA LYS A 166 27.25 -31.85 18.40
C LYS A 166 27.92 -30.49 18.36
N VAL A 167 27.36 -29.57 17.57
CA VAL A 167 27.90 -28.21 17.40
C VAL A 167 27.00 -27.18 18.08
N PRO A 168 27.56 -26.03 18.52
CA PRO A 168 26.76 -24.90 19.00
C PRO A 168 25.77 -24.41 17.93
N GLY A 169 24.56 -24.07 18.34
CA GLY A 169 23.52 -23.52 17.49
C GLY A 169 22.68 -22.48 18.21
N ILE A 170 22.08 -21.57 17.45
CA ILE A 170 21.19 -20.52 17.95
C ILE A 170 19.76 -20.87 17.57
N PHE A 171 18.85 -20.77 18.53
CA PHE A 171 17.45 -21.14 18.35
C PHE A 171 16.53 -20.02 18.85
N ILE A 172 15.39 -19.84 18.20
CA ILE A 172 14.32 -19.00 18.73
C ILE A 172 13.74 -19.69 19.96
N SER A 173 13.71 -18.99 21.10
CA SER A 173 13.26 -19.53 22.39
C SER A 173 11.82 -19.17 22.71
N ARG A 174 11.38 -17.96 22.37
CA ARG A 174 9.99 -17.51 22.54
C ARG A 174 9.64 -16.38 21.58
N MET A 175 8.36 -16.28 21.26
CA MET A 175 7.75 -15.13 20.57
C MET A 175 7.19 -14.14 21.60
N VAL A 176 7.25 -12.85 21.29
CA VAL A 176 6.61 -11.79 22.07
C VAL A 176 5.19 -11.59 21.53
N PRO A 177 4.15 -11.71 22.37
CA PRO A 177 2.78 -11.42 21.96
C PRO A 177 2.63 -9.98 21.45
N GLY A 178 1.97 -9.81 20.30
CA GLY A 178 1.86 -8.55 19.57
C GLY A 178 3.19 -8.06 18.96
N GLY A 179 4.21 -8.90 18.93
CA GLY A 179 5.52 -8.60 18.36
C GLY A 179 5.55 -8.73 16.83
N LEU A 180 6.48 -8.02 16.19
CA LEU A 180 6.60 -7.99 14.73
C LEU A 180 6.76 -9.40 14.13
N ALA A 181 7.61 -10.23 14.74
CA ALA A 181 7.85 -11.58 14.25
C ALA A 181 6.70 -12.57 14.51
N GLU A 182 5.77 -12.29 15.43
CA GLU A 182 4.57 -13.15 15.62
C GLU A 182 3.58 -12.96 14.46
N SER A 183 3.59 -11.78 13.84
CA SER A 183 2.68 -11.41 12.73
C SER A 183 3.23 -11.75 11.34
N THR A 184 4.33 -12.52 11.25
CA THR A 184 5.04 -12.88 10.01
C THR A 184 5.03 -14.38 9.77
#